data_AF-A0A7X5IBH4-F1
#
_entry.id   AF-A0A7X5IBH4-F1
#
_cell.length_a   1.000
_cell.length_b   1.000
_cell.length_c   1.000
_cell.angle_alpha   90.00
_cell.angle_beta   90.00
_cell.angle_gamma   90.00
#
_symmetry.space_group_name_H-M   'P 1'
#
loop_
_entity.id
_entity.type
_entity.pdbx_description
1 polymer ?
#
loop_
_entity_poly.entity_id
_entity_poly.type
_entity_poly.pdbx_seq_one_letter_code
_entity_poly.pdbx_strand_id
1 'polypeptide(L)'
;MNLIDFHSHLWETYRGAYGNVKDDIVILTNKKQLFYKKNECSEYHIAFDNLFENLSHQMSFYNATYIALPYIIKLLEEYQNHFWEQYYIISKVGFCIATDIPENHTIHDVVEQSILDNYTESITILQQKTKEFLFKNINILKQLATDEISEFCTSILAILGDRYLAYILTLSSWDTFCILCNNCEYCNEDLSYSFSNKSELNQITPAEPKTEQWDKASFDDTFLWLSSVLSMLGDENAVKTLCYYYGTYTCPRCGKQKKVIDLIKNYYENA
;
A
#
# COMPACT_ATOMS: atom_id res chain seq x y z
N MET A 1 0.62 -17.63 14.20
CA MET A 1 1.63 -16.61 13.91
C MET A 1 2.70 -16.70 14.98
N ASN A 2 3.95 -16.80 14.57
CA ASN A 2 5.10 -17.00 15.43
C ASN A 2 6.01 -15.75 15.42
N LEU A 3 6.50 -15.36 16.59
CA LEU A 3 7.47 -14.29 16.74
C LEU A 3 8.88 -14.88 16.75
N ILE A 4 9.77 -14.33 15.92
CA ILE A 4 11.16 -14.80 15.84
C ILE A 4 11.95 -14.32 17.05
N ASP A 5 12.51 -15.25 17.83
CA ASP A 5 13.32 -14.93 19.01
C ASP A 5 14.39 -13.86 18.71
N PHE A 6 14.55 -12.87 19.60
CA PHE A 6 15.48 -11.75 19.38
C PHE A 6 16.96 -12.17 19.36
N HIS A 7 17.30 -13.37 19.85
CA HIS A 7 18.63 -13.95 19.76
C HIS A 7 18.82 -14.83 18.51
N SER A 8 17.81 -14.96 17.65
CA SER A 8 17.91 -15.72 16.41
C SER A 8 18.87 -15.06 15.40
N HIS A 9 19.64 -15.88 14.70
CA HIS A 9 20.49 -15.45 13.58
C HIS A 9 19.69 -14.92 12.38
N LEU A 10 18.37 -15.17 12.35
CA LEU A 10 17.48 -14.68 11.28
C LEU A 10 17.47 -13.15 11.21
N TRP A 11 17.67 -12.43 12.33
CA TRP A 11 17.78 -10.97 12.33
C TRP A 11 19.01 -10.43 11.57
N GLU A 12 20.05 -11.25 11.43
CA GLU A 12 21.21 -10.91 10.60
C GLU A 12 21.04 -11.32 9.13
N THR A 13 20.11 -12.25 8.87
CA THR A 13 19.84 -12.81 7.53
C THR A 13 18.79 -11.99 6.79
N TYR A 14 17.68 -11.67 7.46
CA TYR A 14 16.56 -10.91 6.92
C TYR A 14 16.72 -9.43 7.27
N ARG A 15 17.30 -8.68 6.32
CA ARG A 15 17.69 -7.28 6.52
C ARG A 15 16.78 -6.29 5.80
N GLY A 16 16.70 -5.09 6.35
CA GLY A 16 16.12 -3.89 5.75
C GLY A 16 17.16 -3.11 4.97
N ALA A 17 16.73 -1.95 4.45
CA ALA A 17 17.57 -1.04 3.67
C ALA A 17 18.88 -0.64 4.37
N TYR A 18 18.83 -0.48 5.70
CA TYR A 18 19.96 -0.05 6.52
C TYR A 18 20.47 -1.15 7.45
N GLY A 19 20.09 -2.41 7.21
CA GLY A 19 20.58 -3.57 7.94
C GLY A 19 19.55 -4.20 8.87
N ASN A 20 19.97 -4.51 10.09
CA ASN A 20 19.14 -5.26 11.05
C ASN A 20 18.11 -4.32 11.72
N VAL A 21 16.83 -4.72 11.74
CA VAL A 21 15.71 -3.96 12.33
C VAL A 21 15.31 -4.41 13.74
N LYS A 22 16.04 -5.38 14.32
CA LYS A 22 15.73 -5.99 15.62
C LYS A 22 15.65 -4.95 16.74
N ASP A 23 16.59 -4.01 16.79
CA ASP A 23 16.67 -3.04 17.90
C ASP A 23 15.45 -2.10 17.88
N ASP A 24 15.00 -1.67 16.71
CA ASP A 24 13.75 -0.90 16.55
C ASP A 24 12.55 -1.70 17.05
N ILE A 25 12.43 -2.98 16.68
CA ILE A 25 11.34 -3.86 17.15
C ILE A 25 11.39 -4.07 18.67
N VAL A 26 12.58 -4.24 19.25
CA VAL A 26 12.74 -4.38 20.71
C VAL A 26 12.25 -3.11 21.41
N ILE A 27 12.59 -1.92 20.92
CA ILE A 27 12.10 -0.66 21.47
C ILE A 27 10.57 -0.59 21.42
N LEU A 28 9.97 -0.93 20.27
CA LEU A 28 8.53 -0.85 20.05
C LEU A 28 7.73 -1.86 20.91
N THR A 29 8.34 -2.99 21.27
CA THR A 29 7.70 -4.07 22.02
C THR A 29 7.95 -4.05 23.53
N ASN A 30 8.91 -3.25 24.01
CA ASN A 30 9.27 -3.21 25.42
C ASN A 30 8.28 -2.36 26.25
N LYS A 31 8.08 -1.10 25.85
CA LYS A 31 7.17 -0.18 26.57
C LYS A 31 6.29 0.59 25.61
N LYS A 32 4.99 0.30 25.67
CA LYS A 32 3.93 0.99 24.95
C LYS A 32 3.95 2.50 25.21
N GLN A 33 3.94 3.30 24.15
CA GLN A 33 3.86 4.77 24.20
C GLN A 33 2.88 5.28 23.14
N LEU A 34 2.11 6.32 23.41
CA LEU A 34 1.29 6.97 22.37
C LEU A 34 2.23 7.85 21.52
N PHE A 35 2.30 7.59 20.22
CA PHE A 35 3.37 8.10 19.36
C PHE A 35 2.88 8.84 18.11
N TYR A 36 1.59 8.76 17.77
CA TYR A 36 1.05 9.51 16.64
C TYR A 36 1.12 11.02 16.89
N LYS A 37 1.82 11.75 16.00
CA LYS A 37 2.03 13.21 16.03
C LYS A 37 2.45 13.73 17.43
N LYS A 38 3.16 12.90 18.21
CA LYS A 38 3.59 13.20 19.58
C LYS A 38 5.06 12.86 19.75
N ASN A 39 5.81 13.84 20.27
CA ASN A 39 7.19 13.70 20.70
C ASN A 39 8.05 12.93 19.67
N GLU A 40 8.18 13.52 18.48
CA GLU A 40 8.89 12.96 17.33
C GLU A 40 10.37 12.64 17.65
N CYS A 41 10.93 13.30 18.67
CA CYS A 41 12.28 13.03 19.18
C CYS A 41 12.37 11.87 20.18
N SER A 42 11.26 11.18 20.50
CA SER A 42 11.30 10.03 21.41
C SER A 42 11.93 8.82 20.73
N GLU A 43 12.67 8.01 21.50
CA GLU A 43 13.24 6.75 21.01
C GLU A 43 12.18 5.84 20.39
N TYR A 44 10.95 5.87 20.92
CA TYR A 44 9.84 5.08 20.41
C TYR A 44 9.38 5.53 19.01
N HIS A 45 9.24 6.84 18.80
CA HIS A 45 8.86 7.38 17.50
C HIS A 45 9.97 7.17 16.47
N ILE A 46 11.23 7.41 16.86
CA ILE A 46 12.39 7.17 16.01
C ILE A 46 12.47 5.70 15.60
N ALA A 47 12.30 4.77 16.54
CA ALA A 47 12.29 3.33 16.22
C ALA A 47 11.14 2.95 15.28
N PHE A 48 9.97 3.57 15.45
CA PHE A 48 8.84 3.35 14.56
C PHE A 48 9.17 3.79 13.13
N ASP A 49 9.61 5.04 12.95
CA ASP A 49 9.92 5.57 11.62
C ASP A 49 11.10 4.82 10.97
N ASN A 50 12.16 4.51 11.73
CA ASN A 50 13.30 3.73 11.26
C ASN A 50 12.88 2.34 10.79
N LEU A 51 11.97 1.68 11.51
CA LEU A 51 11.47 0.37 11.12
C LEU A 51 10.82 0.45 9.74
N PHE A 52 9.83 1.32 9.55
CA PHE A 52 9.12 1.39 8.27
C PHE A 52 9.99 1.90 7.12
N GLU A 53 10.92 2.82 7.40
CA GLU A 53 11.93 3.22 6.40
C GLU A 53 12.79 2.02 5.98
N ASN A 54 13.27 1.21 6.92
CA ASN A 54 14.02 0.00 6.59
C ASN A 54 13.23 -1.03 5.78
N LEU A 55 11.92 -1.10 5.95
CA LEU A 55 11.05 -2.09 5.31
C LEU A 55 10.57 -1.67 3.92
N SER A 56 10.62 -0.38 3.58
CA SER A 56 10.09 0.14 2.30
C SER A 56 10.90 1.27 1.67
N HIS A 57 12.16 1.50 2.08
CA HIS A 57 13.03 2.52 1.49
C HIS A 57 13.01 2.46 -0.04
N GLN A 58 12.84 3.63 -0.68
CA GLN A 58 12.75 3.74 -2.15
C GLN A 58 11.70 2.81 -2.79
N MET A 59 10.61 2.51 -2.07
CA MET A 59 9.55 1.62 -2.54
C MET A 59 10.05 0.22 -2.93
N SER A 60 11.14 -0.26 -2.33
CA SER A 60 11.64 -1.62 -2.53
C SER A 60 11.06 -2.56 -1.46
N PHE A 61 11.00 -3.87 -1.77
CA PHE A 61 10.70 -4.89 -0.77
C PHE A 61 11.97 -5.34 -0.08
N TYR A 62 11.96 -5.39 1.24
CA TYR A 62 13.09 -5.87 2.03
C TYR A 62 12.73 -7.13 2.82
N ASN A 63 13.64 -8.09 2.83
CA ASN A 63 13.43 -9.39 3.49
C ASN A 63 13.15 -9.28 4.99
N ALA A 64 13.62 -8.22 5.67
CA ALA A 64 13.22 -7.94 7.06
C ALA A 64 11.70 -7.92 7.26
N THR A 65 10.91 -7.57 6.25
CA THR A 65 9.43 -7.55 6.30
C THR A 65 8.87 -8.92 6.70
N TYR A 66 9.46 -10.02 6.23
CA TYR A 66 9.01 -11.37 6.55
C TYR A 66 8.98 -11.67 8.05
N ILE A 67 9.98 -11.18 8.78
CA ILE A 67 10.14 -11.45 10.21
C ILE A 67 9.68 -10.30 11.11
N ALA A 68 9.59 -9.07 10.57
CA ALA A 68 9.08 -7.90 11.27
C ALA A 68 7.54 -7.85 11.30
N LEU A 69 6.86 -8.31 10.24
CA LEU A 69 5.40 -8.23 10.15
C LEU A 69 4.66 -8.88 11.35
N PRO A 70 5.05 -10.08 11.85
CA PRO A 70 4.44 -10.65 13.05
C PRO A 70 4.48 -9.71 14.27
N TYR A 71 5.57 -8.97 14.44
CA TYR A 71 5.72 -7.98 15.51
C TYR A 71 4.88 -6.73 15.28
N ILE A 72 4.79 -6.26 14.04
CA ILE A 72 3.92 -5.13 13.67
C ILE A 72 2.45 -5.45 13.94
N ILE A 73 2.02 -6.70 13.68
CA ILE A 73 0.66 -7.15 14.01
C ILE A 73 0.42 -7.18 15.51
N LYS A 74 1.38 -7.69 16.29
CA LYS A 74 1.29 -7.65 17.75
C LYS A 74 1.21 -6.20 18.25
N LEU A 75 1.99 -5.30 17.67
CA LEU A 75 1.92 -3.87 17.97
C LEU A 75 0.50 -3.32 17.70
N LEU A 76 -0.07 -3.62 16.53
CA LEU A 76 -1.43 -3.24 16.17
C LEU A 76 -2.49 -3.73 17.18
N GLU A 77 -2.31 -4.94 17.72
CA GLU A 77 -3.18 -5.51 18.77
C GLU A 77 -3.07 -4.79 20.10
N GLU A 78 -1.85 -4.42 20.51
CA GLU A 78 -1.61 -3.66 21.73
C GLU A 78 -2.31 -2.29 21.69
N TYR A 79 -2.52 -1.73 20.50
CA TYR A 79 -3.23 -0.47 20.28
C TYR A 79 -4.72 -0.61 19.92
N GLN A 80 -5.37 -1.76 20.14
CA GLN A 80 -6.80 -2.00 19.77
C GLN A 80 -7.85 -0.97 20.23
N ASN A 81 -7.53 -0.16 21.24
CA ASN A 81 -8.38 0.89 21.80
C ASN A 81 -7.89 2.32 21.49
N HIS A 82 -6.89 2.46 20.60
CA HIS A 82 -6.22 3.71 20.28
C HIS A 82 -6.26 3.95 18.78
N PHE A 83 -7.29 4.71 18.33
CA PHE A 83 -7.55 4.93 16.91
C PHE A 83 -6.33 5.43 16.13
N TRP A 84 -5.66 6.46 16.64
CA TRP A 84 -4.58 7.13 15.92
C TRP A 84 -3.34 6.24 15.73
N GLU A 85 -2.98 5.47 16.74
CA GLU A 85 -1.88 4.52 16.67
C GLU A 85 -2.21 3.37 15.72
N GLN A 86 -3.43 2.82 15.75
CA GLN A 86 -3.84 1.79 14.79
C GLN A 86 -3.88 2.33 13.35
N TYR A 87 -4.44 3.53 13.15
CA TYR A 87 -4.46 4.23 11.88
C TYR A 87 -3.03 4.33 11.32
N TYR A 88 -2.11 4.85 12.12
CA TYR A 88 -0.74 5.10 11.68
C TYR A 88 0.03 3.80 11.40
N ILE A 89 -0.16 2.75 12.21
CA ILE A 89 0.41 1.41 11.96
C ILE A 89 -0.12 0.85 10.63
N ILE A 90 -1.44 0.89 10.42
CA ILE A 90 -2.08 0.36 9.20
C ILE A 90 -1.60 1.13 7.96
N SER A 91 -1.52 2.45 8.04
CA SER A 91 -1.01 3.27 6.94
C SER A 91 0.43 2.89 6.58
N LYS A 92 1.32 2.81 7.57
CA LYS A 92 2.73 2.53 7.32
C LYS A 92 2.99 1.09 6.86
N VAL A 93 2.34 0.11 7.48
CA VAL A 93 2.49 -1.28 7.01
C VAL A 93 1.90 -1.48 5.62
N GLY A 94 0.83 -0.75 5.27
CA GLY A 94 0.27 -0.76 3.91
C GLY A 94 1.29 -0.37 2.86
N PHE A 95 2.09 0.67 3.09
CA PHE A 95 3.19 1.05 2.18
C PHE A 95 4.24 -0.05 2.05
N CYS A 96 4.63 -0.73 3.13
CA CYS A 96 5.56 -1.86 3.05
C CYS A 96 4.95 -3.06 2.30
N ILE A 97 3.67 -3.36 2.51
CA ILE A 97 3.01 -4.46 1.79
C ILE A 97 2.78 -4.12 0.31
N ALA A 98 2.66 -2.84 -0.04
CA ALA A 98 2.57 -2.41 -1.43
C ALA A 98 3.84 -2.76 -2.22
N THR A 99 5.01 -2.83 -1.57
CA THR A 99 6.26 -3.19 -2.26
C THR A 99 6.39 -4.69 -2.51
N ASP A 100 5.56 -5.54 -1.90
CA ASP A 100 5.55 -7.00 -2.09
C ASP A 100 4.88 -7.38 -3.44
N ILE A 101 5.57 -7.03 -4.53
CA ILE A 101 5.22 -7.29 -5.94
C ILE A 101 6.37 -8.04 -6.65
N PRO A 102 6.11 -8.81 -7.72
CA PRO A 102 7.11 -9.65 -8.36
C PRO A 102 8.42 -8.96 -8.73
N GLU A 103 8.37 -7.71 -9.18
CA GLU A 103 9.49 -6.91 -9.66
C GLU A 103 10.44 -6.48 -8.55
N ASN A 104 9.94 -6.43 -7.32
CA ASN A 104 10.72 -6.09 -6.13
C ASN A 104 11.38 -7.31 -5.48
N HIS A 105 11.10 -8.52 -5.97
CA HIS A 105 11.76 -9.74 -5.54
C HIS A 105 12.88 -10.11 -6.51
N THR A 106 14.02 -10.53 -5.96
CA THR A 106 15.10 -11.07 -6.78
C THR A 106 14.93 -12.57 -6.94
N ILE A 107 15.42 -13.12 -8.06
CA ILE A 107 15.49 -14.59 -8.28
C ILE A 107 16.36 -15.31 -7.23
N HIS A 108 17.07 -14.58 -6.38
CA HIS A 108 17.98 -15.08 -5.35
C HIS A 108 17.41 -14.99 -3.94
N ASP A 109 16.19 -14.49 -3.76
CA ASP A 109 15.51 -14.48 -2.47
C ASP A 109 15.10 -15.90 -2.07
N VAL A 110 16.04 -16.62 -1.47
CA VAL A 110 15.79 -17.94 -0.89
C VAL A 110 15.28 -17.75 0.53
N VAL A 111 13.96 -17.75 0.68
CA VAL A 111 13.28 -17.66 1.97
C VAL A 111 12.90 -19.06 2.44
N GLU A 112 13.21 -19.39 3.69
CA GLU A 112 12.76 -20.65 4.29
C GLU A 112 11.24 -20.76 4.28
N GLN A 113 10.70 -21.93 3.93
CA GLN A 113 9.25 -22.14 3.80
C GLN A 113 8.49 -21.80 5.09
N SER A 114 9.07 -22.11 6.26
CA SER A 114 8.48 -21.78 7.57
C SER A 114 8.32 -20.27 7.78
N ILE A 115 9.23 -19.45 7.24
CA ILE A 115 9.18 -18.00 7.30
C ILE A 115 8.12 -17.46 6.33
N LEU A 116 8.04 -18.02 5.12
CA LEU A 116 6.97 -17.69 4.17
C LEU A 116 5.58 -18.05 4.70
N ASP A 117 5.43 -19.22 5.31
CA ASP A 117 4.17 -19.68 5.90
C ASP A 117 3.75 -18.74 7.04
N ASN A 118 4.70 -18.35 7.90
CA ASN A 118 4.45 -17.41 8.99
C ASN A 118 4.07 -16.01 8.46
N TYR A 119 4.76 -15.53 7.42
CA TYR A 119 4.41 -14.26 6.76
C TYR A 119 3.02 -14.29 6.14
N THR A 120 2.66 -15.38 5.47
CA THR A 120 1.32 -15.57 4.86
C THR A 120 0.21 -15.60 5.92
N GLU A 121 0.47 -16.28 7.04
CA GLU A 121 -0.42 -16.27 8.20
C GLU A 121 -0.55 -14.86 8.78
N SER A 122 0.55 -14.13 8.94
CA SER A 122 0.57 -12.74 9.38
C SER A 122 -0.24 -11.82 8.46
N ILE A 123 -0.10 -11.93 7.14
CA ILE A 123 -0.91 -11.16 6.18
C ILE A 123 -2.39 -11.43 6.39
N THR A 124 -2.78 -12.69 6.59
CA THR A 124 -4.18 -13.07 6.82
C THR A 124 -4.73 -12.39 8.09
N ILE A 125 -3.94 -12.37 9.17
CA ILE A 125 -4.33 -11.69 10.42
C ILE A 125 -4.40 -10.18 10.24
N LEU A 126 -3.42 -9.57 9.54
CA LEU A 126 -3.41 -8.15 9.24
C LEU A 126 -4.66 -7.75 8.43
N GLN A 127 -5.02 -8.55 7.42
CA GLN A 127 -6.23 -8.34 6.62
C GLN A 127 -7.49 -8.31 7.47
N GLN A 128 -7.64 -9.29 8.37
CA GLN A 128 -8.79 -9.32 9.28
C GLN A 128 -8.84 -8.05 10.15
N LYS A 129 -7.72 -7.67 10.77
CA LYS A 129 -7.66 -6.49 11.66
C LYS A 129 -7.90 -5.18 10.91
N THR A 130 -7.38 -5.04 9.69
CA THR A 130 -7.60 -3.86 8.86
C THR A 130 -9.07 -3.73 8.44
N LYS A 131 -9.74 -4.84 8.09
CA LYS A 131 -11.20 -4.84 7.82
C LYS A 131 -11.98 -4.39 9.05
N GLU A 132 -11.70 -4.99 10.21
CA GLU A 132 -12.34 -4.63 11.48
C GLU A 132 -12.11 -3.14 11.82
N PHE A 133 -10.89 -2.64 11.66
CA PHE A 133 -10.53 -1.25 11.90
C PHE A 133 -11.29 -0.29 10.98
N LEU A 134 -11.32 -0.56 9.67
CA LEU A 134 -12.01 0.26 8.67
C LEU A 134 -13.49 0.45 9.03
N PHE A 135 -14.21 -0.66 9.25
CA PHE A 135 -15.65 -0.60 9.49
C PHE A 135 -16.00 -0.05 10.87
N LYS A 136 -15.22 -0.39 11.91
CA LYS A 136 -15.41 0.14 13.26
C LYS A 136 -15.24 1.66 13.30
N ASN A 137 -14.33 2.21 12.50
CA ASN A 137 -13.91 3.61 12.61
C ASN A 137 -14.29 4.49 11.40
N ILE A 138 -15.19 4.02 10.52
CA ILE A 138 -15.57 4.76 9.30
C ILE A 138 -15.96 6.22 9.55
N ASN A 139 -16.64 6.50 10.67
CA ASN A 139 -17.09 7.84 11.02
C ASN A 139 -15.94 8.78 11.45
N ILE A 140 -14.87 8.23 12.00
CA ILE A 140 -13.66 8.99 12.34
C ILE A 140 -12.81 9.19 11.08
N LEU A 141 -12.67 8.14 10.27
CA LEU A 141 -11.91 8.19 9.01
C LEU A 141 -12.46 9.23 8.02
N LYS A 142 -13.78 9.43 7.96
CA LYS A 142 -14.44 10.50 7.18
C LYS A 142 -14.01 11.92 7.53
N GLN A 143 -13.36 12.12 8.68
CA GLN A 143 -12.95 13.45 9.18
C GLN A 143 -11.48 13.76 8.84
N LEU A 144 -10.75 12.82 8.26
CA LEU A 144 -9.39 13.02 7.80
C LEU A 144 -9.35 14.01 6.63
N ALA A 145 -8.18 14.60 6.40
CA ALA A 145 -7.95 15.39 5.20
C ALA A 145 -7.98 14.49 3.95
N THR A 146 -8.28 15.06 2.77
CA THR A 146 -8.45 14.29 1.53
C THR A 146 -7.20 13.50 1.15
N ASP A 147 -6.02 14.10 1.32
CA ASP A 147 -4.72 13.44 1.14
C ASP A 147 -4.54 12.27 2.13
N GLU A 148 -4.85 12.49 3.42
CA GLU A 148 -4.81 11.42 4.44
C GLU A 148 -5.78 10.26 4.10
N ILE A 149 -6.96 10.56 3.54
CA ILE A 149 -7.92 9.53 3.08
C ILE A 149 -7.33 8.72 1.92
N SER A 150 -6.79 9.38 0.89
CA SER A 150 -6.21 8.73 -0.28
C SER A 150 -4.99 7.87 0.10
N GLU A 151 -4.11 8.34 0.97
CA GLU A 151 -2.97 7.57 1.50
C GLU A 151 -3.43 6.34 2.29
N PHE A 152 -4.42 6.50 3.18
CA PHE A 152 -4.98 5.39 3.93
C PHE A 152 -5.66 4.37 3.01
N CYS A 153 -6.37 4.83 1.98
CA CYS A 153 -7.01 3.96 0.99
C CYS A 153 -5.99 3.17 0.16
N THR A 154 -4.86 3.78 -0.17
CA THR A 154 -3.71 3.10 -0.80
C THR A 154 -3.15 2.01 0.11
N SER A 155 -3.03 2.30 1.40
CA SER A 155 -2.51 1.37 2.40
C SER A 155 -3.43 0.16 2.59
N ILE A 156 -4.74 0.36 2.72
CA ILE A 156 -5.68 -0.76 2.84
C ILE A 156 -5.85 -1.52 1.52
N LEU A 157 -5.63 -0.88 0.37
CA LEU A 157 -5.58 -1.56 -0.93
C LEU A 157 -4.42 -2.56 -0.98
N ALA A 158 -3.23 -2.18 -0.51
CA ALA A 158 -2.10 -3.09 -0.43
C ALA A 158 -2.39 -4.30 0.49
N ILE A 159 -3.08 -4.05 1.61
CA ILE A 159 -3.37 -5.10 2.59
C ILE A 159 -4.49 -6.02 2.10
N LEU A 160 -5.58 -5.45 1.59
CA LEU A 160 -6.85 -6.15 1.35
C LEU A 160 -7.11 -6.54 -0.10
N GLY A 161 -6.41 -5.95 -1.06
CA GLY A 161 -6.70 -6.09 -2.50
C GLY A 161 -5.44 -6.15 -3.37
N ASP A 162 -5.42 -5.38 -4.47
CA ASP A 162 -4.35 -5.39 -5.45
C ASP A 162 -3.12 -4.58 -4.96
N ARG A 163 -2.12 -5.28 -4.43
CA ARG A 163 -0.82 -4.72 -4.04
C ARG A 163 -0.12 -3.96 -5.15
N TYR A 164 -0.22 -4.44 -6.38
CA TYR A 164 0.41 -3.80 -7.53
C TYR A 164 -0.25 -2.46 -7.83
N LEU A 165 -1.59 -2.38 -7.75
CA LEU A 165 -2.25 -1.09 -7.87
C LEU A 165 -1.87 -0.15 -6.71
N ALA A 166 -1.75 -0.63 -5.47
CA ALA A 166 -1.28 0.21 -4.37
C ALA A 166 0.15 0.72 -4.59
N TYR A 167 1.03 -0.12 -5.13
CA TYR A 167 2.39 0.24 -5.53
C TYR A 167 2.39 1.38 -6.56
N ILE A 168 1.63 1.21 -7.64
CA ILE A 168 1.45 2.21 -8.69
C ILE A 168 0.94 3.52 -8.11
N LEU A 169 -0.14 3.48 -7.33
CA LEU A 169 -0.77 4.68 -6.76
C LEU A 169 0.15 5.43 -5.79
N THR A 170 1.04 4.70 -5.10
CA THR A 170 2.07 5.30 -4.26
C THR A 170 3.10 6.05 -5.09
N LEU A 171 3.63 5.41 -6.15
CA LEU A 171 4.63 6.04 -7.02
C LEU A 171 4.07 7.20 -7.83
N SER A 172 2.82 7.11 -8.26
CA SER A 172 2.18 8.13 -9.08
C SER A 172 1.55 9.27 -8.29
N SER A 173 1.57 9.20 -6.95
CA SER A 173 0.83 10.13 -6.09
C SER A 173 -0.63 10.30 -6.52
N TRP A 174 -1.23 9.21 -7.01
CA TRP A 174 -2.57 9.13 -7.62
C TRP A 174 -2.77 9.90 -8.92
N ASP A 175 -2.01 10.95 -9.23
CA ASP A 175 -2.33 11.86 -10.32
C ASP A 175 -1.55 11.60 -11.62
N THR A 176 -0.48 10.80 -11.59
CA THR A 176 0.39 10.58 -12.75
C THR A 176 0.15 9.22 -13.43
N PHE A 177 0.19 9.15 -14.76
CA PHE A 177 -0.05 7.92 -15.53
C PHE A 177 1.11 7.65 -16.51
N CYS A 178 2.11 6.87 -16.09
CA CYS A 178 3.18 6.43 -16.98
C CYS A 178 2.71 5.28 -17.87
N ILE A 179 2.50 5.55 -19.16
CA ILE A 179 1.91 4.59 -20.11
C ILE A 179 2.98 4.06 -21.06
N LEU A 180 3.17 2.74 -21.08
CA LEU A 180 3.96 2.06 -22.11
C LEU A 180 3.08 1.17 -22.98
N CYS A 181 2.93 1.53 -24.27
CA CYS A 181 2.15 0.76 -25.23
C CYS A 181 2.85 -0.56 -25.60
N ASN A 182 2.30 -1.67 -25.13
CA ASN A 182 2.80 -3.02 -25.41
C ASN A 182 2.75 -3.47 -26.90
N ASN A 183 2.18 -2.67 -27.81
CA ASN A 183 2.09 -2.99 -29.24
C ASN A 183 3.11 -2.23 -30.11
N CYS A 184 3.50 -1.02 -29.72
CA CYS A 184 4.37 -0.17 -30.54
C CYS A 184 5.40 0.63 -29.75
N GLU A 185 5.59 0.29 -28.48
CA GLU A 185 6.60 0.89 -27.58
C GLU A 185 6.45 2.41 -27.43
N TYR A 186 5.28 2.95 -27.76
CA TYR A 186 4.98 4.35 -27.48
C TYR A 186 4.89 4.52 -25.96
N CYS A 187 5.81 5.32 -25.41
CA CYS A 187 5.83 5.72 -24.00
C CYS A 187 5.24 7.13 -23.85
N ASN A 188 4.47 7.36 -22.80
CA ASN A 188 4.02 8.68 -22.37
C ASN A 188 4.02 8.76 -20.84
N GLU A 189 4.90 9.60 -20.31
CA GLU A 189 5.07 9.86 -18.87
C GLU A 189 4.48 11.22 -18.45
N ASP A 190 3.96 12.00 -19.40
CA ASP A 190 3.45 13.35 -19.18
C ASP A 190 1.94 13.39 -18.85
N LEU A 191 1.29 12.23 -18.77
CA LEU A 191 -0.15 12.17 -18.47
C LEU A 191 -0.35 12.41 -16.98
N SER A 192 -1.02 13.52 -16.66
CA SER A 192 -1.41 13.84 -15.29
C SER A 192 -2.90 14.16 -15.20
N TYR A 193 -3.54 13.77 -14.10
CA TYR A 193 -4.87 14.22 -13.74
C TYR A 193 -4.73 15.58 -13.03
N SER A 194 -4.60 16.64 -13.83
CA SER A 194 -4.69 18.01 -13.31
C SER A 194 -6.10 18.57 -13.54
N PHE A 195 -6.74 19.08 -12.49
CA PHE A 195 -8.04 19.76 -12.61
C PHE A 195 -7.97 21.02 -13.50
N SER A 196 -6.77 21.56 -13.71
CA SER A 196 -6.51 22.74 -14.54
C SER A 196 -6.38 22.43 -16.04
N ASN A 197 -6.07 21.19 -16.45
CA ASN A 197 -5.80 20.90 -17.86
C ASN A 197 -6.43 19.58 -18.35
N LYS A 198 -7.73 19.64 -18.64
CA LYS A 198 -8.50 18.49 -19.20
C LYS A 198 -7.94 17.93 -20.51
N SER A 199 -7.07 18.65 -21.20
CA SER A 199 -6.52 18.19 -22.49
C SER A 199 -5.50 17.06 -22.35
N GLU A 200 -4.93 16.88 -21.17
CA GLU A 200 -3.85 15.90 -20.90
C GLU A 200 -4.35 14.45 -20.95
N LEU A 201 -5.65 14.20 -20.74
CA LEU A 201 -6.22 12.84 -20.67
C LEU A 201 -7.17 12.51 -21.83
N ASN A 202 -7.13 13.25 -22.93
CA ASN A 202 -8.01 13.05 -24.09
C ASN A 202 -7.91 11.64 -24.71
N GLN A 203 -6.82 10.93 -24.46
CA GLN A 203 -6.57 9.58 -24.95
C GLN A 203 -7.20 8.51 -24.05
N ILE A 204 -7.72 8.88 -22.88
CA ILE A 204 -8.34 7.97 -21.92
C ILE A 204 -9.85 8.20 -21.90
N THR A 205 -10.60 7.13 -22.14
CA THR A 205 -12.03 7.07 -21.79
C THR A 205 -12.14 6.49 -20.38
N PRO A 206 -12.55 7.28 -19.36
CA PRO A 206 -12.66 6.79 -17.99
C PRO A 206 -13.74 5.71 -17.87
N ALA A 207 -13.56 4.79 -16.93
CA ALA A 207 -14.58 3.80 -16.58
C ALA A 207 -15.76 4.47 -15.84
N GLU A 208 -16.93 3.84 -15.94
CA GLU A 208 -18.09 4.26 -15.14
C GLU A 208 -17.85 3.98 -13.65
N PRO A 209 -18.12 4.94 -12.75
CA PRO A 209 -17.90 4.77 -11.32
C PRO A 209 -18.78 3.66 -10.75
N LYS A 210 -18.21 2.84 -9.87
CA LYS A 210 -18.90 1.73 -9.20
C LYS A 210 -18.95 1.96 -7.68
N THR A 211 -19.83 2.82 -7.20
CA THR A 211 -19.86 3.22 -5.77
C THR A 211 -20.93 2.52 -4.93
N GLU A 212 -22.01 2.00 -5.52
CA GLU A 212 -23.20 1.54 -4.77
C GLU A 212 -23.39 0.02 -4.69
N GLN A 213 -22.48 -0.77 -5.25
CA GLN A 213 -22.71 -2.21 -5.48
C GLN A 213 -21.85 -3.14 -4.61
N TRP A 214 -21.04 -2.60 -3.70
CA TRP A 214 -20.14 -3.40 -2.88
C TRP A 214 -20.84 -4.01 -1.66
N ASP A 215 -20.67 -5.31 -1.46
CA ASP A 215 -21.29 -6.09 -0.38
C ASP A 215 -20.64 -5.91 1.00
N LYS A 216 -19.55 -5.13 1.08
CA LYS A 216 -18.73 -4.93 2.29
C LYS A 216 -18.05 -6.20 2.81
N ALA A 217 -17.95 -7.25 1.98
CA ALA A 217 -17.40 -8.54 2.36
C ALA A 217 -16.26 -8.99 1.42
N SER A 218 -16.50 -9.01 0.10
CA SER A 218 -15.49 -9.42 -0.90
C SER A 218 -14.60 -8.25 -1.29
N PHE A 219 -13.28 -8.47 -1.30
CA PHE A 219 -12.30 -7.48 -1.76
C PHE A 219 -11.71 -7.86 -3.13
N ASP A 220 -12.37 -8.76 -3.86
CA ASP A 220 -11.84 -9.34 -5.10
C ASP A 220 -11.98 -8.39 -6.30
N ASP A 221 -13.12 -7.70 -6.46
CA ASP A 221 -13.27 -6.63 -7.45
C ASP A 221 -12.72 -5.31 -6.87
N THR A 222 -11.42 -5.09 -7.09
CA THR A 222 -10.70 -3.92 -6.58
C THR A 222 -11.35 -2.60 -6.98
N PHE A 223 -11.81 -2.47 -8.24
CA PHE A 223 -12.41 -1.22 -8.69
C PHE A 223 -13.73 -0.94 -7.95
N LEU A 224 -14.54 -1.97 -7.74
CA LEU A 224 -15.81 -1.85 -7.03
C LEU A 224 -15.61 -1.47 -5.57
N TRP A 225 -14.85 -2.27 -4.79
CA TRP A 225 -14.77 -2.04 -3.36
C TRP A 225 -14.01 -0.75 -3.03
N LEU A 226 -12.92 -0.44 -3.75
CA LEU A 226 -12.13 0.76 -3.48
C LEU A 226 -12.92 2.03 -3.82
N SER A 227 -13.65 2.03 -4.94
CA SER A 227 -14.57 3.13 -5.29
C SER A 227 -15.63 3.34 -4.20
N SER A 228 -16.22 2.25 -3.71
CA SER A 228 -17.19 2.32 -2.61
C SER A 228 -16.58 2.85 -1.32
N VAL A 229 -15.37 2.42 -0.94
CA VAL A 229 -14.69 2.90 0.28
C VAL A 229 -14.34 4.39 0.15
N LEU A 230 -13.77 4.82 -0.97
CA LEU A 230 -13.45 6.23 -1.21
C LEU A 230 -14.69 7.12 -1.14
N SER A 231 -15.78 6.73 -1.79
CA SER A 231 -17.05 7.47 -1.72
C SER A 231 -17.64 7.44 -0.30
N MET A 232 -17.55 6.30 0.40
CA MET A 232 -17.92 6.22 1.81
C MET A 232 -17.10 7.16 2.69
N LEU A 233 -15.82 7.42 2.37
CA LEU A 233 -14.97 8.35 3.12
C LEU A 233 -15.12 9.81 2.66
N GLY A 234 -15.80 10.06 1.54
CA GLY A 234 -16.08 11.39 1.01
C GLY A 234 -15.05 11.91 -0.01
N ASP A 235 -14.15 11.05 -0.50
CA ASP A 235 -13.13 11.43 -1.49
C ASP A 235 -13.60 11.16 -2.94
N GLU A 236 -14.53 11.99 -3.40
CA GLU A 236 -15.09 11.91 -4.76
C GLU A 236 -14.05 12.24 -5.85
N ASN A 237 -12.95 12.88 -5.50
CA ASN A 237 -11.87 13.16 -6.45
C ASN A 237 -11.05 11.90 -6.70
N ALA A 238 -10.66 11.19 -5.65
CA ALA A 238 -9.99 9.89 -5.78
C ALA A 238 -10.86 8.86 -6.52
N VAL A 239 -12.20 8.86 -6.33
CA VAL A 239 -13.11 8.02 -7.13
C VAL A 239 -12.99 8.34 -8.62
N LYS A 240 -13.00 9.61 -9.01
CA LYS A 240 -12.85 10.03 -10.42
C LYS A 240 -11.49 9.64 -10.97
N THR A 241 -10.43 9.87 -10.22
CA THR A 241 -9.07 9.49 -10.61
C THR A 241 -8.97 7.98 -10.82
N LEU A 242 -9.56 7.17 -9.93
CA LEU A 242 -9.60 5.72 -10.05
C LEU A 242 -10.32 5.26 -11.33
N CYS A 243 -11.38 5.97 -11.76
CA CYS A 243 -12.02 5.71 -13.05
C CYS A 243 -11.06 5.86 -14.25
N TYR A 244 -10.03 6.71 -14.18
CA TYR A 244 -9.03 6.79 -15.23
C TYR A 244 -8.09 5.57 -15.23
N TYR A 245 -7.63 5.10 -14.06
CA TYR A 245 -6.82 3.87 -13.97
C TYR A 245 -7.55 2.63 -14.52
N TYR A 246 -8.86 2.53 -14.28
CA TYR A 246 -9.69 1.46 -14.82
C TYR A 246 -10.30 1.77 -16.20
N GLY A 247 -10.01 2.94 -16.75
CA GLY A 247 -10.45 3.40 -18.06
C GLY A 247 -9.70 2.73 -19.21
N THR A 248 -10.07 3.11 -20.43
CA THR A 248 -9.47 2.61 -21.67
C THR A 248 -8.61 3.69 -22.33
N TYR A 249 -7.33 3.40 -22.51
CA TYR A 249 -6.38 4.24 -23.25
C TYR A 249 -6.37 3.88 -24.73
N THR A 250 -6.43 4.88 -25.61
CA THR A 250 -6.23 4.71 -27.06
C THR A 250 -4.85 5.24 -27.46
N CYS A 251 -3.96 4.35 -27.90
CA CYS A 251 -2.60 4.74 -28.28
C CYS A 251 -2.62 5.71 -29.48
N PRO A 252 -2.01 6.91 -29.38
CA PRO A 252 -2.01 7.88 -30.48
C PRO A 252 -1.15 7.43 -31.66
N ARG A 253 -0.18 6.53 -31.44
CA ARG A 253 0.71 6.02 -32.49
C ARG A 253 0.11 4.88 -33.30
N CYS A 254 -0.54 3.91 -32.65
CA CYS A 254 -1.04 2.70 -33.32
C CYS A 254 -2.56 2.48 -33.23
N GLY A 255 -3.29 3.35 -32.53
CA GLY A 255 -4.75 3.28 -32.37
C GLY A 255 -5.26 2.12 -31.51
N LYS A 256 -4.38 1.24 -31.00
CA LYS A 256 -4.78 0.13 -30.14
C LYS A 256 -5.29 0.62 -28.80
N GLN A 257 -6.31 -0.08 -28.30
CA GLN A 257 -6.96 0.20 -27.04
C GLN A 257 -6.61 -0.85 -25.99
N LYS A 258 -6.32 -0.42 -24.76
CA LYS A 258 -6.09 -1.28 -23.61
C LYS A 258 -6.49 -0.56 -22.33
N LYS A 259 -6.69 -1.28 -21.23
CA LYS A 259 -6.90 -0.66 -19.92
C LYS A 259 -5.65 0.13 -19.52
N VAL A 260 -5.87 1.30 -18.91
CA VAL A 260 -4.80 2.19 -18.44
C VAL A 260 -3.87 1.46 -17.48
N ILE A 261 -4.42 0.82 -16.43
CA ILE A 261 -3.64 0.07 -15.44
C ILE A 261 -2.73 -1.00 -16.06
N ASP A 262 -3.16 -1.71 -17.11
CA ASP A 262 -2.34 -2.75 -17.76
C ASP A 262 -1.15 -2.16 -18.53
N LEU A 263 -1.26 -0.92 -18.98
CA LEU A 263 -0.17 -0.21 -19.66
C LEU A 263 0.81 0.43 -18.67
N ILE A 264 0.31 0.82 -17.49
CA ILE A 264 1.14 1.29 -16.38
C ILE A 264 1.93 0.13 -15.77
N LYS A 265 1.29 -1.03 -15.55
CA LYS A 265 1.99 -2.26 -15.13
C LYS A 265 3.10 -2.60 -16.12
N ASN A 266 2.81 -2.58 -17.42
CA ASN A 266 3.80 -2.81 -18.46
C ASN A 266 4.95 -1.78 -18.44
N TYR A 267 4.69 -0.53 -18.05
CA TYR A 267 5.75 0.48 -17.87
C TYR A 267 6.69 0.06 -16.73
N TYR A 268 6.16 -0.24 -15.54
CA TYR A 268 6.99 -0.61 -14.38
C TYR A 268 7.67 -1.98 -14.51
N GLU A 269 7.08 -2.93 -15.25
CA GLU A 269 7.70 -4.22 -15.58
C GLU A 269 8.94 -4.08 -16.48
N ASN A 270 9.07 -2.97 -17.22
CA ASN A 270 10.09 -2.78 -18.26
C ASN A 270 10.93 -1.50 -18.06
N ALA A 271 10.77 -0.80 -16.94
CA ALA A 271 11.55 0.38 -16.55
C ALA A 271 12.82 -0.04 -15.80
#